data_AF-A0A919AG90-F1
#
_entry.id   AF-A0A919AG90-F1
#
_cell.length_a   1.000
_cell.length_b   1.000
_cell.length_c   1.000
_cell.angle_alpha   90.00
_cell.angle_beta   90.00
_cell.angle_gamma   90.00
#
_symmetry.space_group_name_H-M   'P 1'
#
loop_
_entity.id
_entity.type
_entity.pdbx_description
1 polymer ?
#
loop_
_entity_poly.entity_id
_entity_poly.type
_entity_poly.pdbx_seq_one_letter_code
_entity_poly.pdbx_strand_id
1 'polypeptide(L)'
;MRNWDYRYCWLRDSTLTLGALLSAGYQEEAEAWRDWLLRAVAGNPADLQIMYGLAGERRLPEYELPWLSGFAGSAPVRIGNDAVKQLQLDVYGEVLDSLSLARRSGLSSQPHMWSMQCSLLDFLRRAWRQPDEGLWEVRGGRRHFVHSKVMVWVAADRMVRTLEENPALRGDLEGWRALRGDLEGWRALRDEVHREVCDKGYDPERNTFTQSYGSRELDAALLLIPRVGFLPPDDPRVTGTIDAVRAELGKDGLLHRYSTDTDAADADAVDGLPGGEGTFLVCSFWLADALHMTGRTREARELFERLVGLANDVGLLAEEYRVDEATGAGRQLGNFPQAFSHIGLVNTALALFGDDRAG
;
A
#
# COMPACT_ATOMS: atom_id res chain seq x y z
N MET A 1 -14.43 -17.80 -5.95
CA MET A 1 -14.52 -17.56 -4.49
C MET A 1 -14.31 -16.08 -4.17
N ARG A 2 -13.20 -15.48 -4.61
CA ARG A 2 -12.94 -14.05 -4.49
C ARG A 2 -13.52 -13.27 -5.67
N ASN A 3 -14.71 -12.71 -5.51
CA ASN A 3 -15.40 -12.01 -6.60
C ASN A 3 -16.22 -10.85 -6.03
N TRP A 4 -15.59 -9.67 -6.00
CA TRP A 4 -16.14 -8.43 -5.50
C TRP A 4 -16.17 -7.39 -6.62
N ASP A 5 -17.15 -6.50 -6.57
CA ASP A 5 -17.11 -5.26 -7.33
C ASP A 5 -16.03 -4.33 -6.77
N TYR A 6 -15.05 -3.97 -7.60
CA TYR A 6 -13.93 -3.10 -7.25
C TYR A 6 -14.07 -1.68 -7.78
N ARG A 7 -15.27 -1.26 -8.22
CA ARG A 7 -15.53 0.11 -8.70
C ARG A 7 -15.66 1.12 -7.55
N TYR A 8 -14.63 1.17 -6.73
CA TYR A 8 -14.44 2.07 -5.59
C TYR A 8 -13.06 2.70 -5.66
N CYS A 9 -12.84 3.74 -4.87
CA CYS A 9 -11.55 4.41 -4.73
C CYS A 9 -10.93 4.02 -3.38
N TRP A 10 -9.87 3.21 -3.43
CA TRP A 10 -9.08 2.88 -2.25
C TRP A 10 -8.06 3.96 -1.94
N LEU A 11 -7.93 4.32 -0.67
CA LEU A 11 -6.97 5.32 -0.24
C LEU A 11 -5.53 4.80 -0.25
N ARG A 12 -5.32 3.48 -0.12
CA ARG A 12 -4.01 2.85 -0.24
C ARG A 12 -3.28 3.24 -1.54
N ASP A 13 -4.02 3.39 -2.61
CA ASP A 13 -3.44 3.59 -3.94
C ASP A 13 -3.11 5.08 -4.19
N SER A 14 -3.43 5.96 -3.22
CA SER A 14 -3.41 7.43 -3.39
C SER A 14 -2.05 7.99 -3.72
N THR A 15 -1.02 7.59 -2.95
CA THR A 15 0.32 8.16 -3.09
C THR A 15 0.95 7.72 -4.40
N LEU A 16 0.82 6.43 -4.73
CA LEU A 16 1.35 5.86 -5.95
C LEU A 16 0.65 6.39 -7.20
N THR A 17 -0.66 6.63 -7.14
CA THR A 17 -1.44 7.25 -8.21
C THR A 17 -1.01 8.70 -8.43
N LEU A 18 -0.95 9.49 -7.35
CA LEU A 18 -0.54 10.88 -7.41
C LEU A 18 0.89 11.02 -7.95
N GLY A 19 1.81 10.17 -7.47
CA GLY A 19 3.20 10.13 -7.95
C GLY A 19 3.32 9.78 -9.43
N ALA A 20 2.54 8.82 -9.92
CA ALA A 20 2.52 8.46 -11.34
C ALA A 20 2.02 9.63 -12.21
N LEU A 21 0.91 10.28 -11.83
CA LEU A 21 0.37 11.44 -12.55
C LEU A 21 1.38 12.59 -12.62
N LEU A 22 1.96 12.96 -11.48
CA LEU A 22 2.93 14.04 -11.38
C LEU A 22 4.19 13.76 -12.21
N SER A 23 4.72 12.55 -12.12
CA SER A 23 5.92 12.14 -12.86
C SER A 23 5.70 12.11 -14.38
N ALA A 24 4.47 11.83 -14.80
CA ALA A 24 4.07 11.85 -16.21
C ALA A 24 3.58 13.24 -16.70
N GLY A 25 3.62 14.27 -15.84
CA GLY A 25 3.26 15.66 -16.19
C GLY A 25 1.77 15.99 -16.12
N TYR A 26 0.93 15.08 -15.63
CA TYR A 26 -0.53 15.25 -15.46
C TYR A 26 -0.86 16.02 -14.18
N GLN A 27 -0.46 17.30 -14.14
CA GLN A 27 -0.62 18.15 -12.95
C GLN A 27 -2.10 18.46 -12.63
N GLU A 28 -2.93 18.69 -13.65
CA GLU A 28 -4.35 19.00 -13.45
C GLU A 28 -5.10 17.80 -12.86
N GLU A 29 -4.81 16.59 -13.34
CA GLU A 29 -5.37 15.34 -12.83
C GLU A 29 -4.86 15.05 -11.41
N ALA A 30 -3.58 15.31 -11.14
CA ALA A 30 -3.00 15.18 -9.80
C ALA A 30 -3.68 16.14 -8.79
N GLU A 31 -3.94 17.38 -9.20
CA GLU A 31 -4.68 18.37 -8.42
C GLU A 31 -6.14 17.95 -8.20
N ALA A 32 -6.83 17.46 -9.24
CA ALA A 32 -8.20 16.96 -9.13
C ALA A 32 -8.31 15.74 -8.21
N TRP A 33 -7.34 14.81 -8.29
CA TRP A 33 -7.24 13.65 -7.40
C TRP A 33 -7.01 14.07 -5.95
N ARG A 34 -6.05 14.97 -5.69
CA ARG A 34 -5.80 15.52 -4.36
C ARG A 34 -7.07 16.18 -3.79
N ASP A 35 -7.78 16.97 -4.58
CA ASP A 35 -9.00 17.63 -4.13
C ASP A 35 -10.14 16.65 -3.87
N TRP A 36 -10.24 15.59 -4.66
CA TRP A 36 -11.14 14.48 -4.38
C TRP A 36 -10.80 13.81 -3.04
N LEU A 37 -9.52 13.52 -2.81
CA LEU A 37 -9.04 12.92 -1.56
C LEU A 37 -9.40 13.78 -0.35
N LEU A 38 -9.12 15.09 -0.41
CA LEU A 38 -9.47 16.04 0.65
C LEU A 38 -10.97 16.04 0.97
N ARG A 39 -11.83 16.00 -0.06
CA ARG A 39 -13.28 15.95 0.12
C ARG A 39 -13.75 14.62 0.73
N ALA A 40 -13.18 13.50 0.28
CA ALA A 40 -13.56 12.17 0.75
C ALA A 40 -13.20 11.94 2.22
N VAL A 41 -12.00 12.39 2.63
CA VAL A 41 -11.47 12.21 3.99
C VAL A 41 -11.89 13.30 4.97
N ALA A 42 -12.62 14.33 4.51
CA ALA A 42 -13.13 15.37 5.36
C ALA A 42 -14.04 14.81 6.48
N GLY A 43 -13.93 15.39 7.67
CA GLY A 43 -14.70 15.01 8.85
C GLY A 43 -13.81 14.58 10.01
N ASN A 44 -14.30 13.65 10.83
CA ASN A 44 -13.56 13.13 11.97
C ASN A 44 -12.48 12.13 11.50
N PRO A 45 -11.21 12.32 11.88
CA PRO A 45 -10.14 11.36 11.57
C PRO A 45 -10.47 9.92 11.94
N ALA A 46 -11.17 9.68 13.06
CA ALA A 46 -11.53 8.34 13.51
C ALA A 46 -12.50 7.62 12.56
N ASP A 47 -13.17 8.35 11.68
CA ASP A 47 -14.10 7.81 10.70
C ASP A 47 -13.43 7.59 9.33
N LEU A 48 -12.11 7.81 9.18
CA LEU A 48 -11.41 7.60 7.91
C LEU A 48 -11.67 6.17 7.39
N GLN A 49 -12.15 6.06 6.16
CA GLN A 49 -12.43 4.78 5.52
C GLN A 49 -11.29 4.40 4.59
N ILE A 50 -11.11 3.11 4.38
CA ILE A 50 -10.08 2.58 3.49
C ILE A 50 -10.44 2.75 2.02
N MET A 51 -11.74 2.85 1.74
CA MET A 51 -12.30 2.98 0.40
C MET A 51 -13.58 3.82 0.41
N TYR A 52 -13.87 4.43 -0.72
CA TYR A 52 -15.03 5.28 -0.96
C TYR A 52 -15.68 4.95 -2.31
N GLY A 53 -16.94 5.30 -2.48
CA GLY A 53 -17.54 5.37 -3.82
C GLY A 53 -16.82 6.38 -4.71
N LEU A 54 -17.02 6.28 -6.02
CA LEU A 54 -16.31 7.12 -7.00
C LEU A 54 -16.54 8.63 -6.78
N ALA A 55 -17.70 9.01 -6.22
CA ALA A 55 -18.01 10.39 -5.86
C ALA A 55 -17.76 10.72 -4.38
N GLY A 56 -17.08 9.84 -3.64
CA GLY A 56 -16.78 9.99 -2.22
C GLY A 56 -17.84 9.39 -1.29
N GLU A 57 -18.72 8.52 -1.79
CA GLU A 57 -19.76 7.89 -0.99
C GLU A 57 -19.18 6.99 0.10
N ARG A 58 -19.70 7.12 1.32
CA ARG A 58 -19.19 6.42 2.51
C ARG A 58 -19.95 5.14 2.87
N ARG A 59 -21.15 4.98 2.30
CA ARG A 59 -22.07 3.89 2.62
C ARG A 59 -21.95 2.80 1.56
N LEU A 60 -21.14 1.78 1.85
CA LEU A 60 -20.78 0.69 0.93
C LEU A 60 -21.17 -0.69 1.49
N PRO A 61 -22.48 -0.97 1.73
CA PRO A 61 -22.90 -2.24 2.32
C PRO A 61 -22.57 -3.42 1.39
N GLU A 62 -21.93 -4.46 1.92
CA GLU A 62 -21.67 -5.70 1.19
C GLU A 62 -22.93 -6.57 1.10
N TYR A 63 -23.23 -7.10 -0.09
CA TYR A 63 -24.26 -8.12 -0.28
C TYR A 63 -23.95 -9.04 -1.46
N GLU A 64 -24.44 -10.27 -1.36
CA GLU A 64 -24.27 -11.31 -2.39
C GLU A 64 -25.39 -11.25 -3.44
N LEU A 65 -25.02 -11.49 -4.70
CA LEU A 65 -25.93 -11.56 -5.85
C LEU A 65 -26.04 -13.02 -6.33
N PRO A 66 -26.92 -13.85 -5.74
CA PRO A 66 -26.96 -15.29 -6.00
C PRO A 66 -27.39 -15.65 -7.43
N TRP A 67 -28.01 -14.72 -8.16
CA TRP A 67 -28.43 -14.90 -9.55
C TRP A 67 -27.34 -14.56 -10.58
N LEU A 68 -26.26 -13.90 -10.16
CA LEU A 68 -25.20 -13.46 -11.06
C LEU A 68 -24.05 -14.48 -11.05
N SER A 69 -23.59 -14.89 -12.22
CA SER A 69 -22.43 -15.76 -12.37
C SER A 69 -21.18 -14.90 -12.60
N GLY A 70 -20.14 -15.11 -11.79
CA GLY A 70 -18.86 -14.44 -11.96
C GLY A 70 -18.02 -15.00 -13.10
N PHE A 71 -16.80 -14.46 -13.24
CA PHE A 71 -15.84 -14.93 -14.23
C PHE A 71 -15.64 -16.45 -14.13
N ALA A 72 -15.81 -17.14 -15.26
CA ALA A 72 -15.73 -18.59 -15.37
C ALA A 72 -16.61 -19.36 -14.35
N GLY A 73 -17.80 -18.84 -14.02
CA GLY A 73 -18.71 -19.48 -13.07
C GLY A 73 -18.39 -19.18 -11.61
N SER A 74 -17.49 -18.25 -11.33
CA SER A 74 -17.06 -17.95 -9.96
C SER A 74 -18.21 -17.41 -9.11
N ALA A 75 -18.44 -18.05 -7.98
CA ALA A 75 -19.41 -17.65 -6.96
C ALA A 75 -18.75 -17.55 -5.57
N PRO A 76 -19.39 -16.83 -4.63
CA PRO A 76 -20.52 -15.91 -4.86
C PRO A 76 -20.02 -14.57 -5.45
N VAL A 77 -20.92 -13.83 -6.10
CA VAL A 77 -20.65 -12.46 -6.59
C VAL A 77 -21.09 -11.47 -5.52
N ARG A 78 -20.21 -10.55 -5.13
CA ARG A 78 -20.48 -9.53 -4.11
C ARG A 78 -20.40 -8.13 -4.68
N ILE A 79 -21.27 -7.25 -4.22
CA ILE A 79 -21.15 -5.81 -4.42
C ILE A 79 -21.17 -5.08 -3.07
N GLY A 80 -20.56 -3.90 -3.01
CA GLY A 80 -20.07 -3.36 -1.75
C GLY A 80 -18.83 -4.11 -1.26
N ASN A 81 -18.26 -3.65 -0.16
CA ASN A 81 -17.16 -4.34 0.49
C ASN A 81 -17.17 -4.00 1.99
N ASP A 82 -17.30 -5.03 2.81
CA ASP A 82 -17.42 -4.89 4.26
C ASP A 82 -16.10 -4.44 4.92
N ALA A 83 -14.99 -4.46 4.18
CA ALA A 83 -13.71 -3.92 4.63
C ALA A 83 -13.79 -2.40 4.92
N VAL A 84 -14.82 -1.70 4.45
CA VAL A 84 -15.10 -0.30 4.83
C VAL A 84 -15.26 -0.10 6.35
N LYS A 85 -15.52 -1.16 7.12
CA LYS A 85 -15.65 -1.16 8.58
C LYS A 85 -14.35 -1.50 9.31
N GLN A 86 -13.31 -1.91 8.59
CA GLN A 86 -12.03 -2.31 9.17
C GLN A 86 -11.24 -1.09 9.64
N LEU A 87 -10.41 -1.29 10.68
CA LEU A 87 -9.39 -0.32 11.05
C LEU A 87 -8.13 -0.65 10.26
N GLN A 88 -7.69 0.23 9.38
CA GLN A 88 -6.40 0.09 8.70
C GLN A 88 -5.55 1.31 9.00
N LEU A 89 -4.48 1.10 9.76
CA LEU A 89 -3.63 2.20 10.21
C LEU A 89 -2.71 2.71 9.10
N ASP A 90 -2.43 1.88 8.10
CA ASP A 90 -1.61 2.23 6.93
C ASP A 90 -2.21 3.36 6.10
N VAL A 91 -3.54 3.41 5.98
CA VAL A 91 -4.25 4.42 5.18
C VAL A 91 -3.95 5.85 5.63
N TYR A 92 -3.71 6.09 6.92
CA TYR A 92 -3.31 7.41 7.42
C TYR A 92 -1.93 7.82 6.92
N GLY A 93 -1.00 6.85 6.85
CA GLY A 93 0.31 7.04 6.23
C GLY A 93 0.19 7.42 4.76
N GLU A 94 -0.66 6.72 4.02
CA GLU A 94 -0.89 6.97 2.60
C GLU A 94 -1.47 8.36 2.32
N VAL A 95 -2.48 8.76 3.10
CA VAL A 95 -3.06 10.11 2.96
C VAL A 95 -2.02 11.19 3.28
N LEU A 96 -1.25 11.02 4.35
CA LEU A 96 -0.24 12.01 4.74
C LEU A 96 0.95 12.05 3.78
N ASP A 97 1.35 10.92 3.20
CA ASP A 97 2.39 10.88 2.17
C ASP A 97 1.91 11.53 0.87
N SER A 98 0.69 11.23 0.43
CA SER A 98 0.06 11.88 -0.73
C SER A 98 0.03 13.41 -0.57
N LEU A 99 -0.39 13.91 0.58
CA LEU A 99 -0.45 15.36 0.84
C LEU A 99 0.94 16.00 0.93
N SER A 100 1.93 15.28 1.46
CA SER A 100 3.32 15.72 1.47
C SER A 100 3.90 15.79 0.05
N LEU A 101 3.66 14.76 -0.77
CA LEU A 101 4.07 14.71 -2.18
C LEU A 101 3.43 15.82 -3.01
N ALA A 102 2.12 16.04 -2.86
CA ALA A 102 1.41 17.13 -3.51
C ALA A 102 2.07 18.48 -3.22
N ARG A 103 2.38 18.75 -1.94
CA ARG A 103 3.00 20.00 -1.50
C ARG A 103 4.41 20.16 -2.08
N ARG A 104 5.25 19.14 -2.01
CA ARG A 104 6.62 19.19 -2.58
C ARG A 104 6.62 19.39 -4.11
N SER A 105 5.57 18.94 -4.77
CA SER A 105 5.42 19.06 -6.23
C SER A 105 4.82 20.40 -6.67
N GLY A 106 4.65 21.35 -5.74
CA GLY A 106 4.15 22.69 -6.05
C GLY A 106 2.64 22.76 -6.30
N LEU A 107 1.89 21.68 -6.05
CA LEU A 107 0.44 21.72 -6.14
C LEU A 107 -0.12 22.70 -5.10
N SER A 108 -1.20 23.40 -5.46
CA SER A 108 -1.81 24.40 -4.59
C SER A 108 -2.15 23.79 -3.21
N SER A 109 -1.88 24.54 -2.14
CA SER A 109 -2.17 24.07 -0.79
C SER A 109 -3.16 25.00 -0.11
N GLN A 110 -4.28 24.45 0.36
CA GLN A 110 -5.30 25.21 1.08
C GLN A 110 -5.02 25.15 2.59
N PRO A 111 -5.30 26.23 3.35
CA PRO A 111 -5.01 26.26 4.80
C PRO A 111 -5.65 25.12 5.59
N HIS A 112 -6.85 24.69 5.21
CA HIS A 112 -7.56 23.59 5.88
C HIS A 112 -6.86 22.24 5.75
N MET A 113 -6.04 22.04 4.69
CA MET A 113 -5.30 20.81 4.47
C MET A 113 -4.33 20.55 5.61
N TRP A 114 -3.63 21.59 6.09
CA TRP A 114 -2.66 21.45 7.17
C TRP A 114 -3.34 21.07 8.50
N SER A 115 -4.46 21.71 8.81
CA SER A 115 -5.25 21.36 10.00
C SER A 115 -5.75 19.90 9.96
N MET A 116 -6.15 19.42 8.78
CA MET A 116 -6.55 18.04 8.57
C MET A 116 -5.38 17.07 8.78
N GLN A 117 -4.20 17.38 8.22
CA GLN A 117 -2.99 16.59 8.44
C GLN A 117 -2.62 16.48 9.93
N CYS A 118 -2.69 17.59 10.68
CA CYS A 118 -2.49 17.60 12.13
C CYS A 118 -3.50 16.72 12.86
N SER A 119 -4.78 16.76 12.46
CA SER A 119 -5.86 15.96 13.06
C SER A 119 -5.66 14.46 12.82
N LEU A 120 -5.22 14.07 11.62
CA LEU A 120 -4.90 12.67 11.27
C LEU A 120 -3.74 12.14 12.12
N LEU A 121 -2.66 12.92 12.26
CA LEU A 121 -1.51 12.51 13.07
C LEU A 121 -1.86 12.42 14.57
N ASP A 122 -2.69 13.32 15.09
CA ASP A 122 -3.14 13.25 16.49
C ASP A 122 -3.97 12.01 16.78
N PHE A 123 -4.84 11.61 15.85
CA PHE A 123 -5.53 10.33 15.94
C PHE A 123 -4.54 9.16 15.95
N LEU A 124 -3.62 9.13 14.97
CA LEU A 124 -2.61 8.08 14.88
C LEU A 124 -1.77 7.96 16.15
N ARG A 125 -1.36 9.07 16.75
CA ARG A 125 -0.60 9.06 18.01
C ARG A 125 -1.30 8.27 19.12
N ARG A 126 -2.64 8.28 19.16
CA ARG A 126 -3.45 7.56 20.13
C ARG A 126 -3.76 6.12 19.70
N ALA A 127 -3.88 5.87 18.40
CA ALA A 127 -4.34 4.60 17.85
C ALA A 127 -3.22 3.65 17.41
N TRP A 128 -2.00 4.13 17.16
CA TRP A 128 -1.00 3.34 16.42
C TRP A 128 -0.56 2.06 17.09
N ARG A 129 -0.66 1.96 18.42
CA ARG A 129 -0.36 0.72 19.18
C ARG A 129 -1.48 -0.30 19.14
N GLN A 130 -2.62 -0.01 18.52
CA GLN A 130 -3.70 -0.98 18.34
C GLN A 130 -3.33 -1.95 17.21
N PRO A 131 -3.76 -3.22 17.28
CA PRO A 131 -3.73 -4.09 16.11
C PRO A 131 -4.79 -3.61 15.10
N ASP A 132 -4.57 -3.91 13.82
CA ASP A 132 -5.37 -3.46 12.69
C ASP A 132 -5.53 -4.59 11.66
N GLU A 133 -6.32 -4.39 10.61
CA GLU A 133 -6.64 -5.42 9.60
C GLU A 133 -5.65 -5.46 8.42
N GLY A 134 -4.67 -4.54 8.41
CA GLY A 134 -3.59 -4.50 7.44
C GLY A 134 -4.01 -4.21 6.00
N LEU A 135 -3.02 -4.07 5.13
CA LEU A 135 -3.18 -3.66 3.74
C LEU A 135 -4.09 -4.60 2.93
N TRP A 136 -4.03 -5.89 3.24
CA TRP A 136 -4.62 -6.96 2.47
C TRP A 136 -6.06 -7.30 2.86
N GLU A 137 -6.68 -6.47 3.73
CA GLU A 137 -8.07 -6.62 4.17
C GLU A 137 -8.35 -8.00 4.78
N VAL A 138 -7.36 -8.53 5.51
CA VAL A 138 -7.35 -9.92 5.96
C VAL A 138 -8.56 -10.21 6.86
N ARG A 139 -9.23 -11.35 6.64
CA ARG A 139 -10.42 -11.72 7.43
C ARG A 139 -10.09 -12.54 8.68
N GLY A 140 -8.82 -12.91 8.89
CA GLY A 140 -8.30 -13.61 10.07
C GLY A 140 -8.14 -12.75 11.34
N GLY A 141 -8.63 -11.50 11.33
CA GLY A 141 -8.65 -10.62 12.49
C GLY A 141 -7.45 -9.67 12.60
N ARG A 142 -7.51 -8.79 13.59
CA ARG A 142 -6.54 -7.70 13.78
C ARG A 142 -5.20 -8.20 14.31
N ARG A 143 -4.10 -7.75 13.70
CA ARG A 143 -2.73 -8.04 14.14
C ARG A 143 -1.89 -6.76 14.13
N HIS A 144 -0.68 -6.80 14.69
CA HIS A 144 0.29 -5.72 14.53
C HIS A 144 1.06 -5.91 13.21
N PHE A 145 0.41 -5.63 12.09
CA PHE A 145 1.04 -5.75 10.77
C PHE A 145 2.21 -4.79 10.63
N VAL A 146 3.37 -5.30 10.21
CA VAL A 146 4.60 -4.52 10.12
C VAL A 146 4.45 -3.40 9.11
N HIS A 147 3.85 -3.68 7.94
CA HIS A 147 3.54 -2.66 6.94
C HIS A 147 2.70 -1.51 7.53
N SER A 148 1.64 -1.83 8.29
CA SER A 148 0.82 -0.80 8.95
C SER A 148 1.62 0.07 9.89
N LYS A 149 2.54 -0.51 10.68
CA LYS A 149 3.39 0.26 11.59
C LYS A 149 4.45 1.08 10.85
N VAL A 150 4.98 0.58 9.75
CA VAL A 150 5.83 1.36 8.83
C VAL A 150 5.07 2.57 8.29
N MET A 151 3.81 2.42 7.89
CA MET A 151 3.01 3.53 7.38
C MET A 151 2.59 4.54 8.46
N VAL A 152 2.46 4.12 9.74
CA VAL A 152 2.40 5.05 10.87
C VAL A 152 3.69 5.86 10.98
N TRP A 153 4.85 5.23 10.81
CA TRP A 153 6.12 5.95 10.78
C TRP A 153 6.16 6.95 9.63
N VAL A 154 5.70 6.57 8.43
CA VAL A 154 5.60 7.46 7.26
C VAL A 154 4.76 8.68 7.61
N ALA A 155 3.57 8.50 8.19
CA ALA A 155 2.74 9.61 8.64
C ALA A 155 3.50 10.63 9.51
N ALA A 156 4.22 10.14 10.53
CA ALA A 156 5.00 11.00 11.41
C ALA A 156 6.19 11.67 10.68
N ASP A 157 6.92 10.93 9.85
CA ASP A 157 8.05 11.45 9.07
C ASP A 157 7.63 12.55 8.10
N ARG A 158 6.53 12.36 7.37
CA ARG A 158 6.01 13.34 6.41
C ARG A 158 5.55 14.62 7.08
N MET A 159 4.98 14.54 8.29
CA MET A 159 4.63 15.72 9.08
C MET A 159 5.86 16.49 9.57
N VAL A 160 6.90 15.78 10.03
CA VAL A 160 8.19 16.38 10.42
C VAL A 160 8.83 17.11 9.23
N ARG A 161 9.01 16.41 8.10
CA ARG A 161 9.62 16.99 6.89
C ARG A 161 8.83 18.18 6.35
N THR A 162 7.50 18.06 6.30
CA THR A 162 6.64 19.15 5.82
C THR A 162 6.87 20.43 6.63
N LEU A 163 7.02 20.32 7.96
CA LEU A 163 7.24 21.48 8.84
C LEU A 163 8.68 22.02 8.80
N GLU A 164 9.66 21.16 8.53
CA GLU A 164 11.06 21.54 8.30
C GLU A 164 11.23 22.30 6.98
N GLU A 165 10.59 21.82 5.92
CA GLU A 165 10.58 22.44 4.58
C GLU A 165 9.71 23.69 4.52
N ASN A 166 8.70 23.81 5.39
CA ASN A 166 7.74 24.94 5.39
C ASN A 166 7.59 25.57 6.80
N PRO A 167 8.60 26.30 7.31
CA PRO A 167 8.57 26.86 8.66
C PRO A 167 7.42 27.83 8.94
N ALA A 168 6.83 28.44 7.89
CA ALA A 168 5.67 29.33 8.02
C ALA A 168 4.44 28.63 8.61
N LEU A 169 4.29 27.31 8.39
CA LEU A 169 3.21 26.50 8.96
C LEU A 169 3.30 26.37 10.49
N ARG A 170 4.42 26.78 11.10
CA ARG A 170 4.57 26.80 12.56
C ARG A 170 3.68 27.84 13.24
N GLY A 171 3.32 28.93 12.55
CA GLY A 171 2.41 29.94 13.10
C GLY A 171 1.02 29.34 13.38
N ASP A 172 0.54 28.50 12.47
CA ASP A 172 -0.74 27.79 12.62
C ASP A 172 -0.72 26.73 13.73
N LEU A 173 0.47 26.36 14.22
CA LEU A 173 0.59 25.45 15.35
C LEU A 173 0.25 26.09 16.68
N GLU A 174 0.17 27.42 16.85
CA GLU A 174 -0.15 28.00 18.17
C GLU A 174 -1.52 27.57 18.68
N GLY A 175 -2.51 27.39 17.80
CA GLY A 175 -3.80 26.79 18.13
C GLY A 175 -3.71 25.28 18.45
N TRP A 176 -2.82 24.55 17.76
CA TRP A 176 -2.63 23.10 17.93
C TRP A 176 -1.67 22.72 19.08
N ARG A 177 -0.76 23.61 19.47
CA ARG A 177 0.19 23.45 20.58
C ARG A 177 -0.55 23.29 21.90
N ALA A 178 -1.65 24.02 22.08
CA ALA A 178 -2.56 23.82 23.21
C ALA A 178 -3.18 22.40 23.25
N LEU A 179 -3.20 21.68 22.12
CA LEU A 179 -3.71 20.33 21.95
C LEU A 179 -2.64 19.21 21.88
N ARG A 180 -1.36 19.49 22.17
CA ARG A 180 -0.25 18.51 22.39
C ARG A 180 0.61 18.11 21.17
N GLY A 181 0.72 18.88 20.09
CA GLY A 181 1.67 18.60 19.00
C GLY A 181 2.65 19.74 18.73
N ASP A 182 3.90 19.63 19.17
CA ASP A 182 5.01 20.39 18.61
C ASP A 182 5.92 19.45 17.78
N LEU A 183 6.82 20.04 16.99
CA LEU A 183 7.74 19.31 16.11
C LEU A 183 8.52 18.23 16.87
N GLU A 184 8.90 18.49 18.12
CA GLU A 184 9.61 17.55 18.98
C GLU A 184 8.74 16.34 19.34
N GLY A 185 7.46 16.54 19.66
CA GLY A 185 6.51 15.45 19.86
C GLY A 185 6.34 14.55 18.63
N TRP A 186 6.37 15.12 17.42
CA TRP A 186 6.27 14.34 16.17
C TRP A 186 7.56 13.58 15.86
N ARG A 187 8.73 14.20 16.09
CA ARG A 187 10.03 13.51 16.00
C ARG A 187 10.09 12.34 16.98
N ALA A 188 9.68 12.55 18.22
CA ALA A 188 9.63 11.50 19.23
C ALA A 188 8.71 10.34 18.83
N LEU A 189 7.52 10.63 18.27
CA LEU A 189 6.61 9.60 17.74
C LEU A 189 7.26 8.82 16.59
N ARG A 190 7.84 9.52 15.60
CA ARG A 190 8.55 8.89 14.48
C ARG A 190 9.65 7.95 14.98
N ASP A 191 10.51 8.44 15.86
CA ASP A 191 11.67 7.69 16.34
C ASP A 191 11.26 6.52 17.27
N GLU A 192 10.14 6.66 17.98
CA GLU A 192 9.52 5.58 18.77
C GLU A 192 8.98 4.46 17.87
N VAL A 193 8.16 4.80 16.86
CA VAL A 193 7.58 3.81 15.94
C VAL A 193 8.68 3.10 15.16
N HIS A 194 9.70 3.83 14.68
CA HIS A 194 10.85 3.23 13.98
C HIS A 194 11.55 2.18 14.84
N ARG A 195 11.86 2.50 16.10
CA ARG A 195 12.49 1.56 17.03
C ARG A 195 11.63 0.34 17.26
N GLU A 196 10.34 0.53 17.53
CA GLU A 196 9.45 -0.58 17.82
C GLU A 196 9.30 -1.53 16.63
N VAL A 197 9.17 -1.00 15.42
CA VAL A 197 9.11 -1.81 14.19
C VAL A 197 10.40 -2.60 13.98
N CYS A 198 11.56 -1.97 14.16
CA CYS A 198 12.85 -2.65 14.03
C CYS A 198 13.08 -3.72 15.10
N ASP A 199 12.51 -3.55 16.29
CA ASP A 199 12.66 -4.47 17.42
C ASP A 199 11.69 -5.66 17.32
N LYS A 200 10.41 -5.39 17.00
CA LYS A 200 9.33 -6.39 17.05
C LYS A 200 8.92 -6.97 15.71
N GLY A 201 9.21 -6.26 14.61
CA GLY A 201 8.81 -6.64 13.25
C GLY A 201 9.91 -7.29 12.44
N TYR A 202 11.12 -7.39 12.99
CA TYR A 202 12.30 -7.93 12.31
C TYR A 202 12.73 -9.26 12.93
N ASP A 203 12.93 -10.27 12.10
CA ASP A 203 13.51 -11.56 12.47
C ASP A 203 15.03 -11.52 12.20
N PRO A 204 15.88 -11.38 13.23
CA PRO A 204 17.34 -11.32 13.04
C PRO A 204 17.96 -12.67 12.68
N GLU A 205 17.29 -13.79 12.95
CA GLU A 205 17.79 -15.13 12.59
C GLU A 205 17.62 -15.37 11.08
N ARG A 206 16.48 -14.96 10.53
CA ARG A 206 16.17 -15.07 9.09
C ARG A 206 16.58 -13.86 8.28
N ASN A 207 17.05 -12.79 8.94
CA ASN A 207 17.45 -11.54 8.32
C ASN A 207 16.33 -10.90 7.46
N THR A 208 15.10 -10.88 7.97
CA THR A 208 13.93 -10.36 7.23
C THR A 208 12.91 -9.71 8.15
N PHE A 209 12.22 -8.67 7.67
CA PHE A 209 10.97 -8.25 8.30
C PHE A 209 9.88 -9.31 8.08
N THR A 210 9.00 -9.47 9.06
CA THR A 210 7.89 -10.44 9.02
C THR A 210 6.55 -9.73 8.89
N GLN A 211 5.50 -10.46 8.53
CA GLN A 211 4.18 -9.90 8.21
C GLN A 211 3.58 -9.12 9.39
N SER A 212 3.72 -9.64 10.61
CA SER A 212 3.22 -9.03 11.83
C SER A 212 4.11 -9.35 13.02
N TYR A 213 4.05 -8.52 14.07
CA TYR A 213 4.89 -8.70 15.25
C TYR A 213 4.74 -10.11 15.85
N GLY A 214 5.88 -10.78 16.07
CA GLY A 214 5.95 -12.13 16.60
C GLY A 214 5.60 -13.24 15.61
N SER A 215 5.27 -12.92 14.36
CA SER A 215 5.05 -13.91 13.29
C SER A 215 6.35 -14.27 12.57
N ARG A 216 6.41 -15.47 11.97
CA ARG A 216 7.42 -15.85 10.97
C ARG A 216 6.94 -15.70 9.53
N GLU A 217 5.66 -15.43 9.31
CA GLU A 217 5.13 -15.27 7.95
C GLU A 217 5.73 -14.06 7.25
N LEU A 218 5.86 -14.13 5.93
CA LEU A 218 6.38 -13.03 5.11
C LEU A 218 5.23 -12.27 4.44
N ASP A 219 5.51 -11.03 4.07
CA ASP A 219 4.58 -10.16 3.36
C ASP A 219 5.31 -9.33 2.30
N ALA A 220 4.84 -9.39 1.06
CA ALA A 220 5.42 -8.66 -0.06
C ALA A 220 5.28 -7.14 0.08
N ALA A 221 4.35 -6.64 0.90
CA ALA A 221 4.22 -5.21 1.19
C ALA A 221 5.48 -4.65 1.88
N LEU A 222 6.32 -5.50 2.49
CA LEU A 222 7.57 -5.09 3.13
C LEU A 222 8.67 -4.72 2.11
N LEU A 223 8.48 -5.03 0.82
CA LEU A 223 9.31 -4.51 -0.27
C LEU A 223 9.18 -2.98 -0.43
N LEU A 224 8.15 -2.37 0.15
CA LEU A 224 7.94 -0.92 0.13
C LEU A 224 8.78 -0.16 1.17
N ILE A 225 9.41 -0.84 2.14
CA ILE A 225 10.25 -0.24 3.19
C ILE A 225 11.27 0.77 2.64
N PRO A 226 12.11 0.43 1.65
CA PRO A 226 13.07 1.39 1.09
C PRO A 226 12.38 2.51 0.30
N ARG A 227 11.28 2.20 -0.40
CA ARG A 227 10.55 3.17 -1.23
C ARG A 227 9.95 4.29 -0.39
N VAL A 228 9.37 3.96 0.77
CA VAL A 228 8.78 4.97 1.67
C VAL A 228 9.84 5.68 2.54
N GLY A 229 11.10 5.22 2.49
CA GLY A 229 12.23 5.77 3.20
C GLY A 229 12.33 5.33 4.66
N PHE A 230 11.65 4.24 5.05
CA PHE A 230 11.68 3.71 6.41
C PHE A 230 13.08 3.22 6.79
N LEU A 231 13.77 2.57 5.85
CA LEU A 231 15.19 2.24 5.92
C LEU A 231 15.89 2.57 4.60
N PRO A 232 17.20 2.88 4.63
CA PRO A 232 17.99 3.03 3.42
C PRO A 232 17.98 1.77 2.55
N PRO A 233 18.03 1.88 1.21
CA PRO A 233 18.07 0.71 0.32
C PRO A 233 19.26 -0.23 0.57
N ASP A 234 20.40 0.29 1.03
CA ASP A 234 21.62 -0.46 1.32
C ASP A 234 21.65 -1.05 2.76
N ASP A 235 20.59 -0.86 3.55
CA ASP A 235 20.48 -1.47 4.87
C ASP A 235 20.41 -3.02 4.73
N PRO A 236 21.24 -3.78 5.48
CA PRO A 236 21.25 -5.25 5.40
C PRO A 236 19.88 -5.91 5.63
N ARG A 237 19.02 -5.27 6.42
CA ARG A 237 17.66 -5.74 6.71
C ARG A 237 16.74 -5.58 5.52
N VAL A 238 16.94 -4.54 4.70
CA VAL A 238 16.21 -4.33 3.45
C VAL A 238 16.62 -5.39 2.44
N THR A 239 17.92 -5.56 2.21
CA THR A 239 18.42 -6.58 1.27
C THR A 239 17.99 -7.99 1.66
N GLY A 240 18.05 -8.31 2.95
CA GLY A 240 17.60 -9.60 3.48
C GLY A 240 16.11 -9.84 3.30
N THR A 241 15.28 -8.82 3.52
CA THR A 241 13.83 -8.90 3.29
C THR A 241 13.51 -9.13 1.81
N ILE A 242 14.19 -8.44 0.89
CA ILE A 242 14.02 -8.65 -0.56
C ILE A 242 14.34 -10.10 -0.94
N ASP A 243 15.45 -10.63 -0.44
CA ASP A 243 15.90 -11.98 -0.76
C ASP A 243 14.96 -13.05 -0.16
N ALA A 244 14.53 -12.88 1.09
CA ALA A 244 13.57 -13.78 1.75
C ALA A 244 12.21 -13.79 1.03
N VAL A 245 11.64 -12.61 0.76
CA VAL A 245 10.37 -12.47 0.03
C VAL A 245 10.46 -13.10 -1.36
N ARG A 246 11.54 -12.84 -2.10
CA ARG A 246 11.72 -13.42 -3.43
C ARG A 246 11.84 -14.95 -3.40
N ALA A 247 12.55 -15.48 -2.41
CA ALA A 247 12.79 -16.92 -2.30
C ALA A 247 11.54 -17.68 -1.86
N GLU A 248 10.79 -17.15 -0.89
CA GLU A 248 9.72 -17.88 -0.21
C GLU A 248 8.32 -17.53 -0.73
N LEU A 249 8.09 -16.30 -1.22
CA LEU A 249 6.82 -15.91 -1.85
C LEU A 249 6.84 -16.03 -3.37
N GLY A 250 7.98 -16.40 -3.96
CA GLY A 250 8.16 -16.56 -5.39
C GLY A 250 7.55 -17.85 -5.92
N LYS A 251 6.59 -17.75 -6.85
CA LYS A 251 6.10 -18.87 -7.66
C LYS A 251 6.20 -18.51 -9.13
N ASP A 252 6.86 -19.37 -9.90
CA ASP A 252 7.15 -19.14 -11.31
C ASP A 252 7.77 -17.77 -11.57
N GLY A 253 8.57 -17.21 -10.66
CA GLY A 253 9.19 -15.89 -10.77
C GLY A 253 8.24 -14.68 -10.68
N LEU A 254 7.02 -14.89 -10.19
CA LEU A 254 6.08 -13.86 -9.73
C LEU A 254 5.84 -14.04 -8.22
N LEU A 255 5.33 -13.03 -7.53
CA LEU A 255 5.16 -13.07 -6.08
C LEU A 255 3.71 -13.30 -5.65
N HIS A 256 3.51 -14.11 -4.61
CA HIS A 256 2.31 -14.08 -3.77
C HIS A 256 2.32 -12.87 -2.83
N ARG A 257 1.16 -12.49 -2.29
CA ARG A 257 1.03 -11.35 -1.37
C ARG A 257 1.75 -11.59 -0.04
N TYR A 258 1.57 -12.78 0.51
CA TYR A 258 2.10 -13.20 1.80
C TYR A 258 2.21 -14.72 1.84
N SER A 259 2.89 -15.23 2.86
CA SER A 259 2.96 -16.66 3.11
C SER A 259 1.55 -17.21 3.32
N THR A 260 1.13 -18.11 2.44
CA THR A 260 -0.11 -18.86 2.59
C THR A 260 0.28 -20.25 3.04
N ASP A 261 -0.10 -20.65 4.25
CA ASP A 261 0.09 -22.02 4.71
C ASP A 261 -0.70 -22.94 3.79
N THR A 262 -0.05 -23.49 2.77
CA THR A 262 -0.68 -24.46 1.86
C THR A 262 -0.89 -25.82 2.52
N ASP A 263 -0.27 -26.06 3.68
CA ASP A 263 -0.30 -27.35 4.39
C ASP A 263 -0.94 -27.30 5.78
N ALA A 264 -1.33 -26.13 6.32
CA ALA A 264 -1.98 -26.06 7.63
C ALA A 264 -3.50 -26.01 7.48
N ALA A 265 -4.15 -27.13 7.80
CA ALA A 265 -5.58 -27.17 8.12
C ALA A 265 -5.88 -26.50 9.48
N ASP A 266 -5.30 -25.31 9.73
CA ASP A 266 -5.37 -24.62 11.01
C ASP A 266 -6.19 -23.33 10.91
N ALA A 267 -6.83 -23.02 12.04
CA ALA A 267 -7.67 -21.85 12.26
C ALA A 267 -6.90 -20.50 12.23
N ASP A 268 -5.62 -20.50 11.85
CA ASP A 268 -4.70 -19.36 11.87
C ASP A 268 -4.39 -18.76 10.49
N ALA A 269 -4.99 -19.30 9.41
CA ALA A 269 -4.87 -18.76 8.06
C ALA A 269 -5.31 -17.28 8.03
N VAL A 270 -4.33 -16.38 7.87
CA VAL A 270 -4.49 -14.92 7.94
C VAL A 270 -5.60 -14.44 7.00
N ASP A 271 -5.69 -15.01 5.79
CA ASP A 271 -6.67 -14.65 4.78
C ASP A 271 -8.11 -15.01 5.16
N GLY A 272 -8.32 -16.13 5.87
CA GLY A 272 -9.65 -16.62 6.24
C GLY A 272 -10.55 -17.01 5.05
N LEU A 273 -10.01 -17.15 3.83
CA LEU A 273 -10.76 -17.47 2.61
C LEU A 273 -10.35 -18.82 2.00
N PRO A 274 -11.30 -19.67 1.55
CA PRO A 274 -10.96 -20.94 0.90
C PRO A 274 -10.55 -20.76 -0.58
N GLY A 275 -9.60 -21.60 -1.02
CA GLY A 275 -9.12 -21.70 -2.41
C GLY A 275 -7.74 -21.10 -2.62
N GLY A 276 -6.98 -21.62 -3.58
CA GLY A 276 -5.64 -21.10 -3.90
C GLY A 276 -5.71 -19.74 -4.60
N GLU A 277 -4.79 -18.83 -4.24
CA GLU A 277 -4.56 -17.52 -4.88
C GLU A 277 -3.65 -17.66 -6.12
N GLY A 278 -3.73 -16.74 -7.08
CA GLY A 278 -2.67 -16.54 -8.07
C GLY A 278 -1.43 -15.85 -7.47
N THR A 279 -0.45 -15.53 -8.29
CA THR A 279 0.55 -14.52 -7.91
C THR A 279 -0.02 -13.13 -8.14
N PHE A 280 0.26 -12.18 -7.26
CA PHE A 280 -0.30 -10.83 -7.29
C PHE A 280 0.64 -9.89 -8.05
N LEU A 281 0.15 -9.29 -9.14
CA LEU A 281 1.05 -8.62 -10.09
C LEU A 281 1.74 -7.40 -9.49
N VAL A 282 1.04 -6.61 -8.66
CA VAL A 282 1.66 -5.42 -8.03
C VAL A 282 2.83 -5.79 -7.11
N CYS A 283 2.80 -6.94 -6.44
CA CYS A 283 3.89 -7.40 -5.58
C CYS A 283 5.16 -7.66 -6.39
N SER A 284 5.00 -8.16 -7.61
CA SER A 284 6.13 -8.40 -8.52
C SER A 284 6.70 -7.08 -9.07
N PHE A 285 5.88 -6.06 -9.28
CA PHE A 285 6.36 -4.70 -9.57
C PHE A 285 7.12 -4.09 -8.38
N TRP A 286 6.62 -4.27 -7.15
CA TRP A 286 7.36 -3.85 -5.95
C TRP A 286 8.70 -4.55 -5.80
N LEU A 287 8.79 -5.83 -6.19
CA LEU A 287 10.06 -6.54 -6.21
C LEU A 287 11.01 -5.92 -7.24
N ALA A 288 10.53 -5.61 -8.45
CA ALA A 288 11.35 -4.93 -9.46
C ALA A 288 11.87 -3.57 -8.96
N ASP A 289 11.01 -2.76 -8.33
CA ASP A 289 11.40 -1.49 -7.70
C ASP A 289 12.47 -1.71 -6.63
N ALA A 290 12.26 -2.64 -5.70
CA ALA A 290 13.18 -2.90 -4.59
C ALA A 290 14.54 -3.44 -5.10
N LEU A 291 14.54 -4.30 -6.11
CA LEU A 291 15.76 -4.75 -6.80
C LEU A 291 16.50 -3.56 -7.42
N HIS A 292 15.80 -2.66 -8.09
CA HIS A 292 16.41 -1.49 -8.69
C HIS A 292 17.03 -0.55 -7.64
N MET A 293 16.30 -0.25 -6.56
CA MET A 293 16.75 0.61 -5.47
C MET A 293 18.00 0.06 -4.74
N THR A 294 18.18 -1.25 -4.74
CA THR A 294 19.35 -1.93 -4.15
C THR A 294 20.49 -2.17 -5.15
N GLY A 295 20.43 -1.54 -6.34
CA GLY A 295 21.47 -1.61 -7.37
C GLY A 295 21.40 -2.86 -8.26
N ARG A 296 20.42 -3.75 -8.06
CA ARG A 296 20.19 -4.97 -8.85
C ARG A 296 19.36 -4.68 -10.10
N THR A 297 19.66 -3.58 -10.79
CA THR A 297 18.89 -3.02 -11.91
C THR A 297 18.70 -3.99 -13.07
N ARG A 298 19.69 -4.86 -13.34
CA ARG A 298 19.54 -5.88 -14.41
C ARG A 298 18.41 -6.86 -14.09
N GLU A 299 18.39 -7.39 -12.87
CA GLU A 299 17.33 -8.32 -12.43
C GLU A 299 15.96 -7.62 -12.39
N ALA A 300 15.93 -6.35 -11.96
CA ALA A 300 14.72 -5.53 -11.98
C ALA A 300 14.14 -5.38 -13.40
N ARG A 301 14.99 -5.11 -14.40
CA ARG A 301 14.59 -4.98 -15.81
C ARG A 301 14.10 -6.29 -16.40
N GLU A 302 14.81 -7.40 -16.15
CA GLU A 302 14.39 -8.73 -16.60
C GLU A 302 12.99 -9.10 -16.03
N LEU A 303 12.74 -8.79 -14.75
CA LEU A 303 11.43 -8.98 -14.14
C LEU A 303 10.36 -8.04 -14.73
N PHE A 304 10.69 -6.77 -14.93
CA PHE A 304 9.78 -5.79 -15.52
C PHE A 304 9.36 -6.16 -16.95
N GLU A 305 10.30 -6.53 -17.82
CA GLU A 305 10.01 -6.96 -19.20
C GLU A 305 9.08 -8.17 -19.21
N ARG A 306 9.30 -9.12 -18.30
CA ARG A 306 8.40 -10.26 -18.13
C ARG A 306 7.00 -9.84 -17.71
N LEU A 307 6.87 -8.92 -16.75
CA LEU A 307 5.57 -8.41 -16.27
C LEU A 307 4.81 -7.68 -17.38
N VAL A 308 5.49 -6.86 -18.17
CA VAL A 308 4.91 -6.20 -19.36
C VAL A 308 4.41 -7.24 -20.35
N GLY A 309 5.15 -8.34 -20.54
CA GLY A 309 4.74 -9.46 -21.40
C GLY A 309 3.49 -10.22 -20.94
N LEU A 310 2.97 -9.97 -19.73
CA LEU A 310 1.72 -10.57 -19.23
C LEU A 310 0.48 -9.78 -19.63
N ALA A 311 0.65 -8.55 -20.13
CA ALA A 311 -0.45 -7.71 -20.59
C ALA A 311 -1.16 -8.37 -21.77
N ASN A 312 -2.48 -8.16 -21.85
CA ASN A 312 -3.24 -8.66 -22.99
C ASN A 312 -2.97 -7.83 -24.27
N ASP A 313 -3.68 -8.15 -25.34
CA ASP A 313 -3.58 -7.51 -26.66
C ASP A 313 -3.88 -6.00 -26.66
N VAL A 314 -4.55 -5.49 -25.62
CA VAL A 314 -4.83 -4.05 -25.42
C VAL A 314 -4.02 -3.44 -24.27
N GLY A 315 -3.01 -4.14 -23.75
CA GLY A 315 -2.09 -3.62 -22.73
C GLY A 315 -2.61 -3.68 -21.30
N LEU A 316 -3.67 -4.44 -21.03
CA LEU A 316 -4.33 -4.51 -19.72
C LEU A 316 -3.82 -5.68 -18.86
N LEU A 317 -3.67 -5.39 -17.56
CA LEU A 317 -3.33 -6.34 -16.51
C LEU A 317 -4.47 -6.52 -15.50
N ALA A 318 -4.67 -7.75 -15.05
CA ALA A 318 -5.53 -8.10 -13.94
C ALA A 318 -4.80 -7.93 -12.60
N GLU A 319 -5.48 -8.25 -11.53
CA GLU A 319 -4.94 -8.27 -10.18
C GLU A 319 -3.97 -9.44 -9.95
N GLU A 320 -4.38 -10.62 -10.38
CA GLU A 320 -3.66 -11.86 -10.18
C GLU A 320 -3.27 -12.49 -11.53
N TYR A 321 -2.23 -13.31 -11.49
CA TYR A 321 -1.81 -14.16 -12.60
C TYR A 321 -1.56 -15.58 -12.12
N ARG A 322 -1.92 -16.57 -12.93
CA ARG A 322 -1.65 -17.98 -12.63
C ARG A 322 -1.17 -18.68 -13.88
N VAL A 323 -0.13 -19.50 -13.72
CA VAL A 323 0.25 -20.50 -14.73
C VAL A 323 -0.50 -21.79 -14.39
N ASP A 324 -1.25 -22.32 -15.35
CA ASP A 324 -1.89 -23.62 -15.23
C ASP A 324 -0.82 -24.72 -15.31
N GLU A 325 -0.70 -25.52 -14.26
CA GLU A 325 0.38 -26.51 -14.14
C GLU A 325 0.26 -27.65 -15.17
N ALA A 326 -0.95 -27.97 -15.64
CA ALA A 326 -1.17 -29.06 -16.59
C ALA A 326 -0.88 -28.66 -18.03
N THR A 327 -1.15 -27.40 -18.38
CA THR A 327 -1.06 -26.90 -19.76
C THR A 327 0.09 -25.92 -19.98
N GLY A 328 0.68 -25.39 -18.91
CA GLY A 328 1.63 -24.28 -18.94
C GLY A 328 1.01 -22.95 -19.38
N ALA A 329 -0.31 -22.88 -19.58
CA ALA A 329 -0.98 -21.69 -20.05
C ALA A 329 -1.13 -20.67 -18.93
N GLY A 330 -0.73 -19.43 -19.21
CA GLY A 330 -0.92 -18.31 -18.31
C GLY A 330 -2.35 -17.77 -18.34
N ARG A 331 -2.88 -17.38 -17.19
CA ARG A 331 -4.24 -16.85 -17.03
C ARG A 331 -4.25 -15.66 -16.09
N GLN A 332 -4.83 -14.57 -16.57
CA GLN A 332 -5.17 -13.42 -15.73
C GLN A 332 -6.41 -13.73 -14.86
N LEU A 333 -6.35 -13.38 -13.58
CA LEU A 333 -7.32 -13.70 -12.54
C LEU A 333 -7.63 -12.48 -11.67
N GLY A 334 -8.72 -12.55 -10.91
CA GLY A 334 -9.15 -11.46 -10.03
C GLY A 334 -9.76 -10.29 -10.80
N ASN A 335 -9.67 -9.10 -10.23
CA ASN A 335 -10.23 -7.89 -10.82
C ASN A 335 -9.55 -7.54 -12.15
N PHE A 336 -10.33 -7.08 -13.14
CA PHE A 336 -9.83 -6.77 -14.48
C PHE A 336 -10.60 -5.62 -15.15
N PRO A 337 -9.91 -4.63 -15.75
CA PRO A 337 -8.50 -4.32 -15.51
C PRO A 337 -8.27 -3.85 -14.07
N GLN A 338 -7.11 -4.17 -13.48
CA GLN A 338 -6.81 -3.78 -12.10
C GLN A 338 -5.93 -2.54 -12.05
N ALA A 339 -6.47 -1.43 -11.52
CA ALA A 339 -5.73 -0.17 -11.40
C ALA A 339 -4.41 -0.35 -10.62
N PHE A 340 -4.41 -1.11 -9.53
CA PHE A 340 -3.23 -1.31 -8.69
C PHE A 340 -2.04 -1.96 -9.45
N SER A 341 -2.33 -2.93 -10.33
CA SER A 341 -1.32 -3.53 -11.21
C SER A 341 -0.75 -2.53 -12.23
N HIS A 342 -1.60 -1.66 -12.79
CA HIS A 342 -1.16 -0.63 -13.74
C HIS A 342 -0.38 0.49 -13.05
N ILE A 343 -0.75 0.85 -11.82
CA ILE A 343 0.02 1.78 -10.99
C ILE A 343 1.42 1.21 -10.73
N GLY A 344 1.53 -0.08 -10.43
CA GLY A 344 2.82 -0.78 -10.34
C GLY A 344 3.62 -0.67 -11.64
N LEU A 345 3.00 -1.00 -12.77
CA LEU A 345 3.63 -0.90 -14.10
C LEU A 345 4.19 0.49 -14.39
N VAL A 346 3.38 1.54 -14.23
CA VAL A 346 3.79 2.92 -14.56
C VAL A 346 4.90 3.38 -13.62
N ASN A 347 4.76 3.14 -12.31
CA ASN A 347 5.78 3.55 -11.35
C ASN A 347 7.11 2.84 -11.57
N THR A 348 7.11 1.53 -11.82
CA THR A 348 8.33 0.77 -12.10
C THR A 348 8.98 1.21 -13.42
N ALA A 349 8.18 1.49 -14.45
CA ALA A 349 8.70 2.03 -15.71
C ALA A 349 9.41 3.37 -15.50
N LEU A 350 8.77 4.30 -14.78
CA LEU A 350 9.35 5.59 -14.44
C LEU A 350 10.64 5.43 -13.62
N ALA A 351 10.65 4.54 -12.64
CA ALA A 351 11.85 4.27 -11.84
C ALA A 351 13.01 3.70 -12.69
N LEU A 352 12.74 2.79 -13.63
CA LEU A 352 13.78 2.13 -14.43
C LEU A 352 14.32 2.95 -15.61
N PHE A 353 13.49 3.87 -16.15
CA PHE A 353 13.73 4.52 -17.44
C PHE A 353 13.56 6.05 -17.45
N GLY A 354 13.05 6.63 -16.36
CA GLY A 354 12.64 8.05 -16.28
C GLY A 354 13.73 9.09 -16.46
N ASP A 355 15.01 8.72 -16.34
CA ASP A 355 16.12 9.66 -16.52
C ASP A 355 16.66 9.76 -17.96
N ASP A 356 16.29 8.88 -18.91
CA ASP A 356 16.83 8.97 -20.28
C ASP A 356 16.01 8.31 -21.41
N ARG A 357 14.96 7.51 -21.15
CA ARG A 357 14.32 6.68 -22.22
C ARG A 357 12.82 6.36 -22.03
N ALA A 358 12.04 7.27 -21.47
CA ALA A 358 10.58 7.14 -21.49
C ALA A 358 10.02 7.82 -22.75
N GLY A 359 10.13 7.15 -23.90
CA GLY A 359 9.62 7.60 -25.20
C GLY A 359 9.66 6.50 -26.23
#